data_AF-A0A8T7AWX5-F1
#
_entry.id   AF-A0A8T7AWX5-F1
#
_cell.length_a   1.000
_cell.length_b   1.000
_cell.length_c   1.000
_cell.angle_alpha   90.00
_cell.angle_beta   90.00
_cell.angle_gamma   90.00
#
_symmetry.space_group_name_H-M   'P 1'
#
loop_
_entity.id
_entity.type
_entity.pdbx_description
1 polymer ?
#
loop_
_entity_poly.entity_id
_entity_poly.type
_entity_poly.pdbx_seq_one_letter_code
_entity_poly.pdbx_strand_id
1 'polypeptide(L)' 'MSDLQEHTVAQLAEIAEPGALEFSVGDGDWPFRGVVVRWQGEVRAYENVCPHAGHSLNLVPTGFFTPDYTQLI' A
#
# COMPACT_ATOMS: atom_id res chain seq x y z
N MET A 1 8.97 -19.53 -16.96
CA MET A 1 8.78 -19.18 -15.54
C MET A 1 9.28 -17.76 -15.43
N SER A 2 8.42 -16.76 -15.20
CA SER A 2 8.91 -15.40 -15.03
C SER A 2 9.76 -15.33 -13.76
N ASP A 3 10.91 -14.69 -13.84
CA ASP A 3 11.72 -14.42 -12.66
C ASP A 3 10.92 -13.55 -11.69
N LEU A 4 10.88 -13.96 -10.42
CA LEU A 4 10.29 -13.13 -9.37
C LEU A 4 11.24 -11.96 -9.12
N GLN A 5 10.72 -10.74 -9.21
CA GLN A 5 11.47 -9.52 -8.96
C GLN A 5 11.07 -8.94 -7.60
N GLU A 6 12.07 -8.63 -6.78
CA GLU A 6 11.88 -7.95 -5.50
C GLU A 6 12.06 -6.44 -5.67
N HIS A 7 11.21 -5.67 -4.97
CA HIS A 7 11.24 -4.21 -5.00
C HIS A 7 11.20 -3.65 -3.58
N THR A 8 12.13 -2.76 -3.26
CA THR A 8 12.09 -1.97 -2.03
C THR A 8 11.03 -0.87 -2.18
N VAL A 9 10.04 -0.85 -1.29
CA VAL A 9 8.91 0.10 -1.36
C VAL A 9 8.89 1.13 -0.23
N ALA A 10 9.39 0.78 0.96
CA ALA A 10 9.48 1.68 2.11
C ALA A 10 10.43 1.12 3.18
N GLN A 11 10.96 1.98 4.04
CA GLN A 11 11.57 1.60 5.30
C GLN A 11 10.48 1.35 6.34
N LEU A 12 10.64 0.32 7.18
CA LEU A 12 9.64 0.00 8.22
C LEU A 12 9.39 1.17 9.19
N ALA A 13 10.38 2.01 9.42
CA ALA A 13 10.28 3.19 10.29
C ALA A 13 9.41 4.31 9.71
N GLU A 14 9.12 4.30 8.40
CA GLU A 14 8.25 5.27 7.73
C GLU A 14 6.77 4.90 7.88
N ILE A 15 6.47 3.69 8.37
CA ILE A 15 5.10 3.18 8.54
C ILE A 15 4.79 3.09 10.04
N ALA A 16 3.84 3.91 10.48
CA ALA A 16 3.32 3.87 11.85
C ALA A 16 2.72 2.49 12.18
N GLU A 17 2.59 2.19 13.47
CA GLU A 17 1.87 1.00 13.98
C GLU A 17 0.72 1.48 14.88
N PRO A 18 -0.55 1.36 14.45
CA PRO A 18 -1.00 1.02 13.11
C PRO A 18 -0.68 2.10 12.06
N GLY A 19 -0.54 1.71 10.79
CA GLY A 19 -0.26 2.65 9.71
C GLY A 19 -0.24 2.02 8.33
N ALA A 20 -0.34 2.86 7.30
CA ALA A 20 -0.30 2.45 5.90
C ALA A 20 0.43 3.51 5.07
N LEU A 21 1.07 3.06 3.99
CA LEU A 21 1.77 3.91 3.05
C LEU A 21 1.56 3.41 1.61
N GLU A 22 1.08 4.28 0.74
CA GLU A 22 1.02 4.05 -0.71
C GLU A 22 2.43 3.98 -1.30
N PHE A 23 2.63 3.06 -2.25
CA PHE A 23 3.86 2.93 -3.03
C PHE A 23 3.56 2.70 -4.52
N SER A 24 4.57 2.90 -5.37
CA SER A 24 4.52 2.56 -6.79
C SER A 24 5.77 1.81 -7.21
N VAL A 25 5.60 0.79 -8.06
CA VAL A 25 6.68 -0.05 -8.59
C VAL A 25 6.62 -0.07 -10.11
N GLY A 26 7.78 0.11 -10.74
CA GLY A 26 7.92 0.18 -12.19
C GLY A 26 7.89 1.62 -12.71
N ASP A 27 8.28 1.76 -13.97
CA ASP A 27 8.36 3.04 -14.68
C ASP A 27 7.23 3.18 -15.72
N GLY A 28 7.03 4.39 -16.24
CA GLY A 28 6.07 4.69 -17.31
C GLY A 28 4.70 5.16 -16.81
N ASP A 29 3.73 5.21 -17.73
CA ASP A 29 2.41 5.80 -17.48
C ASP A 29 1.52 4.94 -16.57
N TRP A 30 1.86 3.66 -16.39
CA TRP A 30 1.05 2.68 -15.67
C TRP A 30 1.90 1.84 -14.70
N PRO A 31 2.47 2.44 -13.64
CA PRO A 31 3.18 1.70 -12.61
C PRO A 31 2.22 0.81 -11.81
N PHE A 32 2.73 -0.26 -11.21
CA PHE A 32 1.99 -1.00 -10.20
C PHE A 32 1.83 -0.12 -8.96
N ARG A 33 0.60 0.09 -8.52
CA ARG A 33 0.29 0.88 -7.31
C ARG A 33 -0.14 -0.05 -6.20
N GLY A 34 0.46 0.11 -5.03
CA GLY A 34 0.15 -0.70 -3.87
C GLY A 34 0.09 0.11 -2.59
N VAL A 35 -0.36 -0.54 -1.54
CA VAL A 35 -0.29 -0.03 -0.17
C VAL A 35 0.40 -1.06 0.69
N VAL A 36 1.37 -0.62 1.49
CA VAL A 36 1.93 -1.42 2.58
C VAL A 36 1.26 -1.01 3.88
N VAL A 37 0.77 -1.99 4.63
CA VAL A 37 0.06 -1.83 5.90
C VAL A 37 0.86 -2.50 6.99
N ARG A 38 1.05 -1.77 8.09
CA ARG A 38 1.64 -2.28 9.32
C ARG A 38 0.57 -2.27 10.41
N TRP A 39 0.15 -3.45 10.84
CA TRP A 39 -0.94 -3.59 11.80
C TRP A 39 -0.91 -4.90 12.56
N GLN A 40 -1.12 -4.84 13.87
CA GLN A 40 -1.16 -5.99 14.79
C GLN A 40 0.14 -6.81 14.75
N GLY A 41 1.28 -6.12 14.60
CA GLY A 41 2.60 -6.76 14.53
C GLY A 41 2.93 -7.41 13.19
N GLU A 42 2.06 -7.26 12.18
CA GLU A 42 2.24 -7.82 10.84
C GLU A 42 2.44 -6.71 9.80
N VAL A 43 3.20 -7.04 8.75
CA VAL A 43 3.36 -6.19 7.56
C VAL A 43 2.75 -6.91 6.37
N ARG A 44 1.81 -6.26 5.69
CA ARG A 44 1.12 -6.80 4.51
C ARG A 44 1.11 -5.77 3.39
N ALA A 45 1.09 -6.23 2.16
CA ALA A 45 0.95 -5.38 0.99
C ALA A 45 -0.29 -5.78 0.19
N TYR A 46 -0.99 -4.78 -0.36
CA TYR A 46 -2.18 -4.96 -1.18
C TYR A 46 -2.04 -4.11 -2.45
N GLU A 47 -2.70 -4.54 -3.53
CA GLU A 47 -2.88 -3.70 -4.71
C GLU A 47 -3.79 -2.51 -4.37
N ASN A 48 -3.37 -1.31 -4.75
CA ASN A 48 -4.10 -0.07 -4.51
C ASN A 48 -4.87 0.35 -5.78
N VAL A 49 -5.75 -0.52 -6.24
CA VAL A 49 -6.58 -0.30 -7.44
C VAL A 49 -7.98 -0.84 -7.18
N CYS A 50 -9.00 0.00 -7.46
CA CYS A 50 -10.38 -0.42 -7.45
C CYS A 50 -10.61 -1.46 -8.56
N PRO A 51 -11.00 -2.71 -8.24
CA PRO A 51 -11.15 -3.76 -9.25
C PRO A 51 -12.27 -3.48 -10.27
N HIS A 52 -13.17 -2.56 -9.94
CA HIS A 52 -14.26 -2.15 -10.83
C HIS A 52 -13.86 -0.98 -11.76
N ALA A 53 -13.27 0.09 -11.20
CA ALA A 53 -13.09 1.36 -11.90
C ALA A 53 -11.63 1.72 -12.20
N GLY A 54 -10.65 0.97 -11.69
CA GLY A 54 -9.23 1.16 -11.98
C GLY A 54 -8.56 2.38 -11.32
N HIS A 55 -9.31 3.19 -10.55
CA HIS A 55 -8.74 4.29 -9.76
C HIS A 55 -8.13 3.79 -8.44
N SER A 56 -7.27 4.60 -7.80
CA SER A 56 -6.72 4.29 -6.48
C SER A 56 -7.83 4.15 -5.43
N LEU A 57 -7.61 3.33 -4.39
CA LEU A 57 -8.58 3.12 -3.30
C LEU A 57 -8.55 4.27 -2.28
N ASN A 58 -7.40 4.94 -2.14
CA ASN A 58 -7.19 6.02 -1.18
C ASN A 58 -7.47 7.42 -1.74
N LEU A 59 -7.77 8.36 -0.83
CA LEU A 59 -7.80 9.79 -1.11
C LEU A 59 -6.46 10.49 -0.81
N VAL A 60 -5.72 9.98 0.18
CA VAL A 60 -4.39 10.48 0.58
C VAL A 60 -3.45 9.28 0.80
N PRO A 61 -2.12 9.44 0.66
CA PRO A 61 -1.17 8.32 0.65
C PRO A 61 -1.18 7.40 1.88
N THR A 62 -1.67 7.88 3.03
CA THR A 62 -1.70 7.12 4.29
C THR A 62 -3.12 6.79 4.78
N GLY A 63 -4.15 7.20 4.03
CA GLY A 63 -5.55 7.22 4.46
C GLY A 63 -6.27 5.89 4.29
N PHE A 64 -5.76 4.82 4.88
CA PHE A 64 -6.34 3.46 4.80
C PHE A 64 -6.91 2.96 6.13
N PHE A 65 -6.91 3.79 7.17
CA PHE A 65 -7.50 3.45 8.47
C PHE A 65 -8.69 4.35 8.78
N THR A 66 -9.58 3.86 9.65
CA THR A 66 -10.55 4.69 10.35
C THR A 66 -9.85 5.82 11.12
N PRO A 67 -10.51 6.97 11.39
CA PRO A 67 -9.87 8.09 12.09
C PRO A 67 -9.28 7.77 13.47
N ASP A 68 -9.80 6.73 14.13
CA ASP A 68 -9.32 6.21 15.42
C ASP A 68 -8.25 5.12 15.29
N TYR A 69 -7.88 4.76 14.05
CA TYR A 69 -6.88 3.75 13.71
C TYR A 69 -7.18 2.33 14.23
N THR A 70 -8.43 2.01 14.52
CA THR A 70 -8.80 0.68 15.01
C THR A 70 -9.08 -0.32 13.88
N GLN A 71 -9.34 0.14 12.65
CA GLN A 71 -9.71 -0.71 11.51
C GLN A 71 -9.11 -0.20 10.19
N LEU A 72 -8.77 -1.14 9.30
CA LEU A 72 -8.44 -0.86 7.89
C LEU A 72 -9.74 -0.67 7.08
N ILE A 73 -9.76 0.27 6.14
CA ILE A 73 -10.93 0.62 5.30
C ILE A 73 -10.70 0.36 3.81
#